data_AF-A0KET6-F1
#
_entry.id   AF-A0KET6-F1
#
_cell.length_a   1.000
_cell.length_b   1.000
_cell.length_c   1.000
_cell.angle_alpha   90.00
_cell.angle_beta   90.00
_cell.angle_gamma   90.00
#
_symmetry.space_group_name_H-M   'P 1'
#
loop_
_entity.id
_entity.type
_entity.pdbx_description
1 polymer ?
#
loop_
_entity_poly.entity_id
_entity_poly.type
_entity_poly.pdbx_seq_one_letter_code
_entity_poly.pdbx_strand_id
1 'polypeptide(L)'
;MSKWMPTLHRLGWWLLRKATLALLTSLLFMISFTLFQYASWWPAMAEDTSLEWSGFSQGWTFAELVPAMLEFSAVLACAFLPLFLLTPRPLLLPLFAGLWLWQTYDIAFMTATASTWLPHEIIWTFILPHTHWLLLTLLAPLLLIRQLGRRLFVVAPATQPEMSRLADKP
;
A
#
# COMPACT_ATOMS: atom_id res chain seq x y z
N MET A 1 -4.96 5.11 43.13
CA MET A 1 -4.36 5.54 41.84
C MET A 1 -4.12 4.40 40.83
N SER A 2 -4.65 3.18 41.03
CA SER A 2 -4.34 2.00 40.19
C SER A 2 -5.20 1.84 38.91
N LYS A 3 -6.33 2.57 38.77
CA LYS A 3 -7.24 2.41 37.62
C LYS A 3 -6.74 2.99 36.29
N TRP A 4 -5.70 3.84 36.30
CA TRP A 4 -5.21 4.52 35.09
C TRP A 4 -4.10 3.75 34.34
N MET A 5 -3.30 2.96 35.05
CA MET A 5 -2.28 2.08 34.44
C MET A 5 -2.82 1.08 33.42
N PRO A 6 -3.92 0.33 33.67
CA PRO A 6 -4.43 -0.61 32.68
C PRO A 6 -4.99 0.11 31.44
N THR A 7 -5.56 1.31 31.63
CA THR A 7 -6.09 2.13 30.53
C THR A 7 -4.98 2.69 29.64
N LEU A 8 -3.91 3.21 30.25
CA LEU A 8 -2.72 3.68 29.53
C LEU A 8 -2.01 2.55 28.78
N HIS A 9 -1.86 1.39 29.42
CA HIS A 9 -1.27 0.22 28.77
C HIS A 9 -2.12 -0.26 27.58
N ARG A 10 -3.45 -0.33 27.73
CA ARG A 10 -4.36 -0.67 26.62
C ARG A 10 -4.29 0.35 25.48
N LEU A 11 -4.19 1.64 25.80
CA LEU A 11 -4.03 2.70 24.81
C LEU A 11 -2.70 2.60 24.06
N GLY A 12 -1.59 2.36 24.77
CA GLY A 12 -0.27 2.16 24.17
C GLY A 12 -0.22 0.97 23.22
N TRP A 13 -0.80 -0.16 23.62
CA TRP A 13 -0.90 -1.35 22.75
C TRP A 13 -1.78 -1.11 21.53
N TRP A 14 -2.87 -0.35 21.67
CA TRP A 14 -3.72 0.03 20.55
C TRP A 14 -2.98 0.93 19.55
N LEU A 15 -2.26 1.94 20.05
CA LEU A 15 -1.42 2.82 19.23
C LEU A 15 -0.33 2.04 18.49
N LEU A 16 0.34 1.11 19.18
CA LEU A 16 1.36 0.27 18.57
C LEU A 16 0.77 -0.57 17.42
N ARG A 17 -0.36 -1.26 17.64
CA ARG A 17 -1.05 -2.02 16.59
C ARG A 17 -1.44 -1.16 15.39
N LYS A 18 -1.87 0.08 15.64
CA LYS A 18 -2.21 1.05 14.58
C LYS A 18 -0.96 1.47 13.79
N ALA A 19 0.12 1.81 14.48
CA ALA A 19 1.39 2.17 13.87
C ALA A 19 1.98 1.00 13.04
N THR A 20 1.95 -0.22 13.57
CA THR A 20 2.39 -1.42 12.85
C THR A 20 1.55 -1.65 11.59
N LEU A 21 0.22 -1.51 11.66
CA LEU A 21 -0.63 -1.65 10.48
C LEU A 21 -0.32 -0.58 9.44
N ALA A 22 -0.12 0.68 9.85
CA ALA A 22 0.21 1.78 8.95
C ALA A 22 1.57 1.58 8.27
N LEU A 23 2.58 1.17 9.03
CA LEU A 23 3.92 0.85 8.51
C LEU A 23 3.86 -0.29 7.49
N LEU A 24 3.17 -1.39 7.81
CA LEU A 24 3.00 -2.51 6.89
C LEU A 24 2.23 -2.10 5.63
N THR A 25 1.22 -1.24 5.77
CA THR A 25 0.46 -0.71 4.62
C THR A 25 1.35 0.14 3.72
N SER A 26 2.20 0.99 4.29
CA SER A 26 3.19 1.79 3.58
C SER A 26 4.23 0.93 2.85
N LEU A 27 4.79 -0.09 3.52
CA LEU A 27 5.72 -1.03 2.89
C LEU A 27 5.07 -1.83 1.75
N LEU A 28 3.82 -2.26 1.95
CA LEU A 28 3.05 -2.93 0.90
C LEU A 28 2.79 -2.00 -0.28
N PHE A 29 2.55 -0.71 -0.05
CA PHE A 29 2.44 0.28 -1.12
C PHE A 29 3.74 0.35 -1.92
N MET A 30 4.87 0.55 -1.24
CA MET A 30 6.19 0.62 -1.88
C MET A 30 6.44 -0.60 -2.78
N ILE A 31 6.31 -1.81 -2.22
CA ILE A 31 6.63 -3.05 -2.94
C ILE A 31 5.66 -3.28 -4.10
N SER A 32 4.36 -3.15 -3.84
CA SER A 32 3.31 -3.34 -4.85
C SER A 32 3.48 -2.40 -6.02
N PHE A 33 3.69 -1.12 -5.73
CA PHE A 33 3.79 -0.08 -6.74
C PHE A 33 5.09 -0.18 -7.54
N THR A 34 6.20 -0.52 -6.89
CA THR A 34 7.48 -0.79 -7.58
C THR A 34 7.35 -1.98 -8.53
N LEU A 35 6.74 -3.09 -8.08
CA LEU A 35 6.53 -4.27 -8.91
C LEU A 35 5.67 -3.98 -10.13
N PHE A 36 4.63 -3.16 -9.97
CA PHE A 36 3.77 -2.76 -11.09
C PHE A 36 4.52 -1.92 -12.11
N GLN A 37 5.34 -0.96 -11.64
CA GLN A 37 6.17 -0.16 -12.54
C GLN A 37 7.13 -1.06 -13.33
N TYR A 38 7.83 -1.99 -12.67
CA TYR A 38 8.69 -2.93 -13.38
C TYR A 38 7.93 -3.75 -14.41
N ALA A 39 6.79 -4.33 -14.04
CA ALA A 39 6.01 -5.14 -14.95
C ALA A 39 5.45 -4.35 -16.14
N SER A 40 5.07 -3.09 -15.93
CA SER A 40 4.46 -2.24 -16.96
C SER A 40 5.47 -1.68 -17.95
N TRP A 41 6.68 -1.41 -17.48
CA TRP A 41 7.75 -0.85 -18.32
C TRP A 41 8.70 -1.92 -18.86
N TRP A 42 8.61 -3.16 -18.39
CA TRP A 42 9.42 -4.28 -18.88
C TRP A 42 9.35 -4.48 -20.40
N PRO A 43 8.16 -4.47 -21.06
CA PRO A 43 8.09 -4.68 -22.51
C PRO A 43 8.80 -3.56 -23.29
N ALA A 44 8.56 -2.31 -22.90
CA ALA A 44 9.21 -1.15 -23.52
C ALA A 44 10.74 -1.17 -23.32
N MET A 45 11.21 -1.66 -22.16
CA MET A 45 12.64 -1.84 -21.86
C MET A 45 13.31 -2.99 -22.61
N ALA A 46 12.54 -3.99 -23.04
CA ALA A 46 13.05 -5.12 -23.82
C ALA A 46 13.23 -4.73 -25.30
N GLU A 47 12.46 -3.78 -25.79
CA GLU A 47 12.45 -3.31 -27.17
C GLU A 47 13.36 -2.08 -27.37
N ASP A 48 13.32 -1.11 -26.44
CA ASP A 48 14.11 0.12 -26.48
C ASP A 48 15.04 0.23 -25.25
N THR A 49 16.33 0.50 -25.46
CA THR A 49 17.32 0.67 -24.39
C THR A 49 17.22 2.00 -23.65
N SER A 50 16.37 2.92 -24.12
CA SER A 50 16.17 4.25 -23.58
C SER A 50 14.68 4.52 -23.36
N LEU A 51 14.26 4.62 -22.10
CA LEU A 51 12.88 4.91 -21.74
C LEU A 51 12.77 6.30 -21.10
N GLU A 52 11.79 7.08 -21.54
CA GLU A 52 11.39 8.32 -20.88
C GLU A 52 10.39 7.98 -19.76
N TRP A 53 10.84 8.12 -18.52
CA TRP A 53 10.05 7.79 -17.33
C TRP A 53 9.72 9.05 -16.54
N SER A 54 8.43 9.25 -16.23
CA SER A 54 7.91 10.38 -15.42
C SER A 54 8.28 11.80 -15.89
N GLY A 55 8.49 11.98 -17.20
CA GLY A 55 8.80 13.30 -17.78
C GLY A 55 10.27 13.71 -17.70
N PHE A 56 11.17 12.81 -17.29
CA PHE A 56 12.62 13.05 -17.40
C PHE A 56 13.10 12.73 -18.82
N SER A 57 13.65 13.74 -19.50
CA SER A 57 14.10 13.72 -20.90
C SER A 57 15.47 13.05 -21.12
N GLN A 58 15.87 12.12 -20.25
CA GLN A 58 17.10 11.37 -20.42
C GLN A 58 16.72 9.91 -20.58
N GLY A 59 17.17 9.26 -21.65
CA GLY A 59 16.97 7.83 -21.84
C GLY A 59 17.65 7.05 -20.73
N TRP A 60 16.87 6.51 -19.79
CA TRP A 60 17.42 5.73 -18.68
C TRP A 60 17.75 4.32 -19.15
N THR A 61 18.93 3.82 -18.77
CA THR A 61 19.21 2.38 -18.86
C THR A 61 18.47 1.62 -17.76
N PHE A 62 18.18 0.33 -17.97
CA PHE A 62 17.49 -0.50 -16.97
C PHE A 62 18.14 -0.45 -15.57
N ALA A 63 19.47 -0.47 -15.53
CA ALA A 63 20.23 -0.44 -14.28
C ALA A 63 20.05 0.87 -13.49
N GLU A 64 19.75 1.97 -14.18
CA GLU A 64 19.50 3.28 -13.57
C GLU A 64 18.02 3.46 -13.21
N LEU A 65 17.10 2.89 -14.00
CA LEU A 65 15.67 3.05 -13.77
C LEU A 65 15.14 2.20 -12.61
N VAL A 66 15.71 1.00 -12.41
CA VAL A 66 15.36 0.13 -11.27
C VAL A 66 15.49 0.85 -9.92
N PRO A 67 16.66 1.40 -9.55
CA PRO A 67 16.80 2.11 -8.29
C PRO A 67 15.92 3.37 -8.24
N ALA A 68 15.73 4.08 -9.35
CA ALA A 68 14.87 5.28 -9.41
C ALA A 68 13.40 4.97 -9.12
N MET A 69 12.84 3.90 -9.70
CA MET A 69 11.45 3.46 -9.44
C MET A 69 11.24 3.03 -7.98
N LEU A 70 12.23 2.35 -7.40
CA LEU A 70 12.19 1.95 -6.00
C LEU A 70 12.28 3.17 -5.08
N GLU A 71 13.20 4.11 -5.35
CA GLU A 71 13.36 5.34 -4.58
C GLU A 71 12.07 6.17 -4.63
N PHE A 72 11.50 6.37 -5.82
CA PHE A 72 10.22 7.05 -5.98
C PHE A 72 9.11 6.40 -5.16
N SER A 73 9.00 5.07 -5.25
CA SER A 73 8.01 4.31 -4.48
C SER A 73 8.24 4.40 -2.96
N ALA A 74 9.50 4.46 -2.53
CA ALA A 74 9.86 4.63 -1.12
C ALA A 74 9.50 6.04 -0.62
N VAL A 75 9.75 7.07 -1.41
CA VAL A 75 9.34 8.46 -1.12
C VAL A 75 7.82 8.55 -0.99
N LEU A 76 7.06 7.97 -1.93
CA LEU A 76 5.59 7.92 -1.84
C LEU A 76 5.12 7.16 -0.60
N ALA A 77 5.72 6.00 -0.31
CA ALA A 77 5.36 5.21 0.85
C ALA A 77 5.57 5.98 2.16
N CYS A 78 6.69 6.71 2.27
CA CYS A 78 6.96 7.62 3.39
C CYS A 78 5.96 8.78 3.45
N ALA A 79 5.65 9.40 2.31
CA ALA A 79 4.70 10.51 2.21
C ALA A 79 3.27 10.08 2.60
N PHE A 80 2.86 8.85 2.27
CA PHE A 80 1.53 8.32 2.57
C PHE A 80 1.43 7.65 3.94
N LEU A 81 2.55 7.36 4.61
CA LEU A 81 2.57 6.83 5.98
C LEU A 81 1.67 7.60 6.97
N PRO A 82 1.72 8.95 7.07
CA PRO A 82 0.83 9.69 7.96
C PRO A 82 -0.65 9.50 7.59
N LEU A 83 -0.99 9.42 6.29
CA LEU A 83 -2.36 9.15 5.86
C LEU A 83 -2.82 7.76 6.33
N PHE A 84 -2.00 6.73 6.17
CA PHE A 84 -2.31 5.38 6.67
C PHE A 84 -2.42 5.31 8.19
N LEU A 85 -1.62 6.10 8.90
CA LEU A 85 -1.66 6.17 10.36
C LEU A 85 -2.93 6.87 10.88
N LEU A 86 -3.38 7.92 10.20
CA LEU A 86 -4.52 8.72 10.63
C LEU A 86 -5.86 8.08 10.21
N THR A 87 -5.88 7.41 9.06
CA THR A 87 -7.09 6.85 8.45
C THR A 87 -7.71 5.76 9.31
N PRO A 88 -9.04 5.78 9.52
CA PRO A 88 -9.71 4.70 10.22
C PRO A 88 -9.66 3.44 9.37
N ARG A 89 -9.48 2.29 10.03
CA ARG A 89 -9.32 0.98 9.39
C ARG A 89 -10.28 0.66 8.23
N PRO A 90 -11.61 0.90 8.29
CA PRO A 90 -12.50 0.59 7.16
C PRO A 90 -12.15 1.39 5.89
N LEU A 91 -11.59 2.58 6.05
CA LEU A 91 -11.18 3.45 4.94
C LEU A 91 -9.74 3.17 4.46
N LEU A 92 -8.98 2.33 5.15
CA LEU A 92 -7.59 2.05 4.80
C LEU A 92 -7.47 1.35 3.44
N LEU A 93 -8.35 0.39 3.16
CA LEU A 93 -8.40 -0.33 1.87
C LEU A 93 -8.76 0.59 0.69
N PRO A 94 -9.87 1.35 0.73
CA PRO A 94 -10.19 2.27 -0.37
C PRO A 94 -9.16 3.40 -0.51
N LEU A 95 -8.58 3.90 0.59
CA LEU A 95 -7.49 4.86 0.53
C LEU A 95 -6.26 4.28 -0.18
N PHE A 96 -5.83 3.08 0.20
CA PHE A 96 -4.71 2.40 -0.43
C PHE A 96 -4.93 2.24 -1.93
N ALA A 97 -6.10 1.71 -2.33
CA ALA A 97 -6.43 1.52 -3.72
C ALA A 97 -6.50 2.86 -4.49
N GLY A 98 -7.11 3.89 -3.90
CA GLY A 98 -7.22 5.21 -4.50
C GLY A 98 -5.86 5.87 -4.74
N LEU A 99 -4.98 5.88 -3.73
CA LEU A 99 -3.61 6.40 -3.87
C LEU A 99 -2.82 5.61 -4.91
N TRP A 100 -2.94 4.29 -4.91
CA TRP A 100 -2.22 3.43 -5.84
C TRP A 100 -2.65 3.67 -7.29
N LEU A 101 -3.97 3.74 -7.53
CA LEU A 101 -4.53 3.99 -8.87
C LEU A 101 -4.23 5.41 -9.34
N TRP A 102 -4.29 6.39 -8.43
CA TRP A 102 -3.92 7.77 -8.75
C TRP A 102 -2.45 7.85 -9.17
N GLN A 103 -1.52 7.28 -8.40
CA GLN A 103 -0.10 7.31 -8.77
C GLN A 103 0.19 6.56 -10.07
N THR A 104 -0.53 5.47 -10.35
CA THR A 104 -0.44 4.78 -11.63
C THR A 104 -0.85 5.69 -12.79
N TYR A 105 -1.98 6.38 -12.65
CA TYR A 105 -2.45 7.33 -13.65
C TYR A 105 -1.48 8.51 -13.80
N ASP A 106 -0.96 9.05 -12.70
CA ASP A 106 -0.08 10.22 -12.70
C ASP A 106 1.26 9.92 -13.40
N ILE A 107 1.87 8.75 -13.13
CA ILE A 107 3.07 8.30 -13.86
C ILE A 107 2.75 8.17 -15.35
N ALA A 108 1.65 7.49 -15.69
CA ALA A 108 1.27 7.27 -17.07
C ALA A 108 1.00 8.60 -17.80
N PHE A 109 0.43 9.58 -17.09
CA PHE A 109 0.20 10.93 -17.58
C PHE A 109 1.51 11.69 -17.82
N MET A 110 2.46 11.65 -16.88
CA MET A 110 3.76 12.32 -17.04
C MET A 110 4.60 11.69 -18.17
N THR A 111 4.51 10.38 -18.37
CA THR A 111 5.11 9.73 -19.54
C THR A 111 4.35 10.06 -20.82
N ALA A 112 3.02 10.21 -20.75
CA ALA A 112 2.20 10.63 -21.88
C ALA A 112 2.41 12.09 -22.28
N THR A 113 2.80 12.98 -21.36
CA THR A 113 3.15 14.37 -21.70
C THR A 113 4.47 14.48 -22.47
N ALA A 114 5.30 13.43 -22.43
CA ALA A 114 6.43 13.26 -23.34
C ALA A 114 6.02 12.61 -24.67
N SER A 115 4.80 12.08 -24.76
CA SER A 115 4.17 11.53 -25.97
C SER A 115 3.02 12.44 -26.46
N THR A 116 2.33 12.05 -27.53
CA THR A 116 1.22 12.83 -28.12
C THR A 116 -0.16 12.44 -27.57
N TRP A 117 -0.23 11.69 -26.46
CA TRP A 117 -1.49 11.11 -25.99
C TRP A 117 -2.36 12.11 -25.24
N LEU A 118 -3.67 12.06 -25.48
CA LEU A 118 -4.65 12.81 -24.70
C LEU A 118 -4.91 12.11 -23.36
N PRO A 119 -5.31 12.85 -22.30
CA PRO A 119 -5.50 12.28 -20.95
C PRO A 119 -6.46 11.08 -20.88
N HIS A 120 -7.47 11.06 -21.75
CA HIS A 120 -8.45 9.98 -21.81
C HIS A 120 -7.94 8.73 -22.56
N GLU A 121 -6.89 8.88 -23.38
CA GLU A 121 -6.29 7.78 -24.14
C GLU A 121 -5.41 6.90 -23.24
N ILE A 122 -4.86 7.46 -22.15
CA ILE A 122 -4.04 6.75 -21.14
C ILE A 122 -4.73 5.48 -20.64
N ILE A 123 -6.06 5.53 -20.47
CA ILE A 123 -6.84 4.37 -20.00
C ILE A 123 -6.72 3.22 -21.00
N TRP A 124 -6.80 3.50 -22.29
CA TRP A 124 -6.82 2.49 -23.35
C TRP A 124 -5.41 2.08 -23.79
N THR A 125 -4.47 3.03 -23.85
CA THR A 125 -3.12 2.80 -24.35
C THR A 125 -2.17 2.26 -23.28
N PHE A 126 -2.37 2.62 -22.01
CA PHE A 126 -1.46 2.23 -20.92
C PHE A 126 -2.12 1.35 -19.86
N ILE A 127 -3.30 1.70 -19.35
CA ILE A 127 -3.93 0.96 -18.25
C ILE A 127 -4.47 -0.39 -18.74
N LEU A 128 -5.20 -0.40 -19.86
CA LEU A 128 -5.85 -1.61 -20.37
C LEU A 128 -4.86 -2.77 -20.65
N PRO A 129 -3.73 -2.57 -21.34
CA PRO A 129 -2.77 -3.64 -21.59
C PRO A 129 -2.19 -4.24 -20.30
N HIS A 130 -2.03 -3.42 -19.26
CA HIS A 130 -1.42 -3.81 -17.98
C HIS A 130 -2.44 -4.22 -16.90
N THR A 131 -3.71 -4.42 -17.26
CA THR A 131 -4.78 -4.75 -16.30
C THR A 131 -4.47 -6.00 -15.46
N HIS A 132 -3.83 -7.00 -16.05
CA HIS A 132 -3.46 -8.24 -15.35
C HIS A 132 -2.37 -8.00 -14.29
N TRP A 133 -1.36 -7.19 -14.62
CA TRP A 133 -0.34 -6.77 -13.65
C TRP A 133 -0.95 -5.90 -12.57
N LEU A 134 -1.81 -4.95 -12.94
CA LEU A 134 -2.56 -4.12 -12.00
C LEU A 134 -3.31 -4.98 -10.99
N LEU A 135 -4.07 -5.98 -11.46
CA LEU A 135 -4.78 -6.91 -10.58
C LEU A 135 -3.83 -7.66 -9.66
N LEU A 136 -2.73 -8.21 -10.19
CA LEU A 136 -1.78 -8.99 -9.40
C LEU A 136 -1.11 -8.15 -8.32
N THR A 137 -0.62 -6.96 -8.68
CA THR A 137 0.15 -6.10 -7.78
C THR A 137 -0.75 -5.35 -6.81
N LEU A 138 -2.00 -5.04 -7.16
CA LEU A 138 -2.94 -4.31 -6.29
C LEU A 138 -3.79 -5.24 -5.41
N LEU A 139 -4.28 -6.37 -5.92
CA LEU A 139 -5.17 -7.24 -5.16
C LEU A 139 -4.44 -7.92 -3.99
N ALA A 140 -3.21 -8.39 -4.22
CA ALA A 140 -2.40 -9.05 -3.21
C ALA A 140 -2.19 -8.20 -1.94
N PRO A 141 -1.70 -6.94 -2.00
CA PRO A 141 -1.55 -6.10 -0.81
C PRO A 141 -2.89 -5.76 -0.16
N LEU A 142 -3.98 -5.57 -0.93
CA LEU A 142 -5.31 -5.34 -0.34
C LEU A 142 -5.77 -6.53 0.52
N LEU A 143 -5.56 -7.76 0.04
CA LEU A 143 -5.88 -8.96 0.81
C LEU A 143 -5.00 -9.08 2.06
N LEU A 144 -3.70 -8.77 1.95
CA LEU A 144 -2.77 -8.77 3.07
C LEU A 144 -3.14 -7.72 4.12
N ILE A 145 -3.43 -6.48 3.73
CA ILE A 145 -3.89 -5.40 4.63
C ILE A 145 -5.16 -5.83 5.37
N ARG A 146 -6.12 -6.44 4.65
CA ARG A 146 -7.35 -6.95 5.25
C ARG A 146 -7.07 -8.03 6.29
N GLN A 147 -6.19 -8.99 5.98
CA GLN A 147 -5.81 -10.07 6.89
C GLN A 147 -5.01 -9.55 8.10
N LEU A 148 -4.04 -8.68 7.89
CA LEU A 148 -3.22 -8.05 8.93
C LEU A 148 -4.08 -7.23 9.89
N GLY A 149 -4.98 -6.41 9.34
CA GLY A 149 -5.96 -5.68 10.13
C GLY A 149 -6.79 -6.63 11.00
N ARG A 150 -7.25 -7.77 10.46
CA ARG A 150 -8.02 -8.76 11.24
C ARG A 150 -7.17 -9.28 12.38
N ARG A 151 -5.96 -9.79 12.09
CA ARG A 151 -5.06 -10.40 13.10
C ARG A 151 -4.64 -9.43 14.20
N LEU A 152 -4.25 -8.21 13.85
CA LEU A 152 -3.74 -7.22 14.82
C LEU A 152 -4.82 -6.72 15.80
N PHE A 153 -6.09 -6.75 15.40
CA PHE A 153 -7.20 -6.22 16.19
C PHE A 153 -8.21 -7.29 16.63
N VAL A 154 -7.89 -8.59 16.52
CA VAL A 154 -8.65 -9.62 17.22
C VAL A 154 -8.55 -9.33 18.71
N VAL A 155 -9.69 -9.08 19.34
CA VAL A 155 -9.81 -9.05 20.79
C VAL A 155 -9.62 -10.49 21.25
N ALA A 156 -8.58 -10.76 22.04
CA ALA A 156 -8.45 -12.06 22.69
C ALA A 156 -9.78 -12.35 23.41
N PRO A 157 -10.39 -13.54 23.23
CA PRO A 157 -11.60 -13.86 23.98
C PRO A 157 -11.29 -13.60 25.44
N ALA A 158 -12.12 -12.78 26.10
CA ALA A 158 -12.02 -12.58 27.51
C ALA A 158 -12.03 -13.98 28.13
N THR A 159 -10.91 -14.39 28.73
CA THR A 159 -10.88 -15.49 29.67
C THR A 159 -11.97 -15.16 30.68
N GLN A 160 -13.10 -15.87 30.59
CA GLN A 160 -14.15 -15.81 31.60
C GLN A 160 -13.45 -16.02 32.94
N PRO A 161 -13.54 -15.09 33.90
CA PRO A 161 -13.01 -15.34 35.21
C PRO A 161 -13.80 -16.51 35.79
N GLU A 162 -13.08 -17.51 36.27
CA GLU A 162 -13.58 -18.53 37.18
C GLU A 162 -14.42 -17.87 38.29
N MET A 163 -15.75 -17.85 38.17
CA MET A 163 -16.64 -17.46 39.27
C MET A 163 -18.04 -18.09 39.10
N SER A 164 -18.09 -19.33 38.61
CA SER A 164 -19.33 -20.14 38.60
C SER A 164 -19.05 -21.64 38.83
N ARG A 165 -18.11 -21.97 39.71
CA ARG A 165 -17.86 -23.36 40.16
C ARG A 165 -17.68 -23.51 41.68
N LEU A 166 -18.23 -22.59 42.47
CA LEU A 166 -18.27 -22.70 43.93
C LEU A 166 -19.68 -22.59 44.53
N ALA A 167 -20.71 -22.55 43.70
CA ALA A 167 -22.11 -22.56 44.13
C ALA A 167 -22.84 -23.76 43.53
N ASP A 168 -22.40 -24.97 43.90
CA ASP A 168 -23.25 -26.16 43.88
C ASP A 168 -22.60 -27.25 44.74
N LYS A 169 -22.90 -27.16 46.03
CA LYS A 169 -22.83 -28.27 46.98
C LYS A 169 -24.09 -28.19 47.84
N PRO A 170 -25.10 -29.03 47.59
CA PRO A 170 -25.82 -29.71 48.65
C PRO A 170 -25.00 -30.91 49.15
#